data_AF-A0A7J2STR4-F1
#
_entry.id   AF-A0A7J2STR4-F1
#
_cell.length_a   1.000
_cell.length_b   1.000
_cell.length_c   1.000
_cell.angle_alpha   90.00
_cell.angle_beta   90.00
_cell.angle_gamma   90.00
#
_symmetry.space_group_name_H-M   'P 1'
#
loop_
_entity.id
_entity.type
_entity.pdbx_description
1 polymer ?
#
loop_
_entity_poly.entity_id
_entity_poly.type
_entity_poly.pdbx_seq_one_letter_code
_entity_poly.pdbx_strand_id
1 'polypeptide(L)'
;MIGAWEVILYTFIGVSLGTVTGLIPGIHVNTMIPFFYILNPSFETCIVIVALMVTHTFLDFIPSTLLGIPDETTALTVLPTHRMLFEGRGLEAIKLTAVGSLGSMLVSFLIFYPVYIVMPKIYNFLDPRMGYFLILISAVLILTEKGIKIIYSLFVYFLSGILGYIILNSHILPEDQKLFPVFTGLFGLSVLFFSLKNRSSFPVQPLDFKLLIPRIDILKSVIKGSLAGMFVAFFPGLGNAQATVLVQIIKLKKRIHDNRAFITACSGVNTSNAIFSLLALYTIKKPRSGAIIAIQKIMEIDRGTLLI
;
A
#
# COMPACT_ATOMS: atom_id res chain seq x y z
N MET A 1 5.22 -32.17 -4.07
CA MET A 1 6.37 -31.26 -4.13
C MET A 1 6.25 -30.48 -5.43
N ILE A 2 6.08 -29.16 -5.35
CA ILE A 2 5.94 -28.30 -6.52
C ILE A 2 7.30 -28.20 -7.21
N GLY A 3 7.32 -28.39 -8.53
CA GLY A 3 8.54 -28.26 -9.32
C GLY A 3 8.99 -26.80 -9.43
N ALA A 4 10.29 -26.55 -9.53
CA ALA A 4 10.81 -25.18 -9.73
C ALA A 4 10.19 -24.49 -10.96
N TRP A 5 9.88 -25.26 -12.01
CA TRP A 5 9.20 -24.78 -13.21
C TRP A 5 7.78 -24.29 -12.94
N GLU A 6 7.02 -24.97 -12.09
CA GLU A 6 5.66 -24.58 -11.72
C GLU A 6 5.70 -23.24 -10.96
N VAL A 7 6.62 -23.08 -10.00
CA VAL A 7 6.80 -21.80 -9.29
C VAL A 7 7.05 -20.65 -10.26
N ILE A 8 7.92 -20.86 -11.25
CA ILE A 8 8.22 -19.86 -12.28
C ILE A 8 6.96 -19.55 -13.10
N LEU A 9 6.25 -20.57 -13.58
CA LEU A 9 5.03 -20.42 -14.37
C LEU A 9 3.96 -19.61 -13.63
N TYR A 10 3.64 -19.99 -12.38
CA TYR A 10 2.65 -19.29 -11.56
C TYR A 10 3.10 -17.87 -11.18
N THR A 11 4.40 -17.65 -11.02
CA THR A 11 4.95 -16.30 -10.85
C THR A 11 4.70 -15.45 -12.09
N PHE A 12 4.94 -15.98 -13.31
CA PHE A 12 4.63 -15.25 -14.55
C PHE A 12 3.14 -14.94 -14.71
N ILE A 13 2.26 -15.87 -14.34
CA ILE A 13 0.81 -15.63 -14.31
C ILE A 13 0.47 -14.50 -13.34
N GLY A 14 1.01 -14.55 -12.12
CA GLY A 14 0.82 -13.50 -11.11
C GLY A 14 1.35 -12.14 -11.57
N VAL A 15 2.54 -12.07 -12.19
CA VAL A 15 3.08 -10.83 -12.77
C VAL A 15 2.17 -10.29 -13.88
N SER A 16 1.63 -11.17 -14.73
CA SER A 16 0.72 -10.76 -15.80
C SER A 16 -0.58 -10.16 -15.25
N LEU A 17 -1.20 -10.82 -14.27
CA LEU A 17 -2.38 -10.30 -13.57
C LEU A 17 -2.05 -9.02 -12.77
N GLY A 18 -0.90 -8.96 -12.13
CA GLY A 18 -0.41 -7.77 -11.43
C GLY A 18 -0.23 -6.59 -12.37
N THR A 19 0.19 -6.86 -13.61
CA THR A 19 0.31 -5.86 -14.67
C THR A 19 -1.05 -5.34 -15.10
N VAL A 20 -2.01 -6.23 -15.33
CA VAL A 20 -3.39 -5.85 -15.68
C VAL A 20 -4.02 -5.02 -14.55
N THR A 21 -3.96 -5.50 -13.31
CA THR A 21 -4.55 -4.81 -12.16
C THR A 21 -3.86 -3.49 -11.86
N GLY A 22 -2.53 -3.40 -11.97
CA GLY A 22 -1.79 -2.18 -11.68
C GLY A 22 -1.91 -1.10 -12.77
N LEU A 23 -2.23 -1.47 -14.01
CA LEU A 23 -2.40 -0.50 -15.11
C LEU A 23 -3.85 -0.07 -15.34
N ILE A 24 -4.83 -0.89 -14.94
CA ILE A 24 -6.25 -0.54 -15.08
C ILE A 24 -6.71 0.21 -13.81
N PRO A 25 -7.08 1.49 -13.92
CA PRO A 25 -7.53 2.28 -12.78
C PRO A 25 -8.75 1.64 -12.11
N GLY A 26 -8.76 1.63 -10.78
CA GLY A 26 -9.88 1.11 -9.99
C GLY A 26 -9.95 -0.42 -9.88
N ILE A 27 -9.05 -1.16 -10.53
CA ILE A 27 -8.85 -2.59 -10.25
C ILE A 27 -7.70 -2.71 -9.25
N HIS A 28 -7.88 -3.51 -8.21
CA HIS A 28 -6.88 -3.70 -7.16
C HIS A 28 -6.62 -5.19 -6.93
N VAL A 29 -5.51 -5.52 -6.27
CA VAL A 29 -5.21 -6.90 -5.85
C VAL A 29 -6.40 -7.54 -5.13
N ASN A 30 -7.06 -6.77 -4.27
CA ASN A 30 -8.16 -7.25 -3.43
C ASN A 30 -9.42 -7.56 -4.25
N THR A 31 -9.64 -6.91 -5.40
CA THR A 31 -10.82 -7.19 -6.24
C THR A 31 -10.68 -8.49 -7.03
N MET A 32 -9.45 -9.02 -7.16
CA MET A 32 -9.19 -10.32 -7.80
C MET A 32 -9.41 -11.52 -6.86
N ILE A 33 -9.48 -11.29 -5.55
CA ILE A 33 -9.61 -12.35 -4.54
C ILE A 33 -10.81 -13.28 -4.77
N PRO A 34 -12.04 -12.80 -5.05
CA PRO A 34 -13.19 -13.68 -5.28
C PRO A 34 -12.98 -14.65 -6.45
N PHE A 35 -12.30 -14.20 -7.52
CA PHE A 35 -12.03 -15.04 -8.68
C PHE A 35 -11.10 -16.20 -8.34
N PHE A 36 -10.09 -15.97 -7.49
CA PHE A 36 -9.19 -17.02 -7.03
C PHE A 36 -9.90 -18.10 -6.20
N TYR A 37 -10.93 -17.74 -5.44
CA TYR A 37 -11.73 -18.74 -4.71
C TYR A 37 -12.59 -19.61 -5.62
N ILE A 38 -13.08 -19.06 -6.74
CA ILE A 38 -13.92 -19.78 -7.70
C ILE A 38 -13.08 -20.76 -8.54
N LEU A 39 -11.84 -20.39 -8.88
CA LEU A 39 -10.97 -21.12 -9.81
C LEU A 39 -10.26 -22.34 -9.21
N ASN A 40 -10.63 -22.78 -8.00
CA ASN A 40 -10.01 -23.84 -7.19
C ASN A 40 -8.78 -23.35 -6.38
N PRO A 41 -8.95 -23.02 -5.09
CA PRO A 41 -7.88 -22.49 -4.25
C PRO A 41 -6.81 -23.55 -3.97
N SER A 42 -5.58 -23.30 -4.42
CA SER A 42 -4.44 -24.20 -4.21
C SER A 42 -3.19 -23.44 -3.77
N PHE A 43 -2.14 -24.15 -3.37
CA PHE A 43 -0.87 -23.51 -3.01
C PHE A 43 -0.29 -22.68 -4.16
N GLU A 44 -0.47 -23.14 -5.41
CA GLU A 44 -0.07 -22.41 -6.61
C GLU A 44 -0.80 -21.06 -6.72
N THR A 45 -2.06 -20.99 -6.29
CA THR A 45 -2.80 -19.73 -6.20
C THR A 45 -2.11 -18.75 -5.24
N CYS A 46 -1.52 -19.21 -4.13
CA CYS A 46 -0.76 -18.34 -3.24
C CYS A 46 0.46 -17.72 -3.94
N ILE A 47 1.16 -18.48 -4.80
CA ILE A 47 2.28 -17.97 -5.61
C ILE A 47 1.80 -16.87 -6.54
N VAL A 48 0.67 -17.09 -7.22
CA VAL A 48 0.02 -16.10 -8.10
C VAL A 48 -0.32 -14.83 -7.33
N ILE A 49 -0.96 -14.94 -6.16
CA ILE A 49 -1.38 -13.79 -5.34
C ILE A 49 -0.17 -12.99 -4.87
N VAL A 50 0.92 -13.64 -4.43
CA VAL A 50 2.14 -12.96 -3.99
C VAL A 50 2.77 -12.19 -5.16
N ALA A 51 2.95 -12.83 -6.31
CA ALA A 51 3.52 -12.19 -7.50
C ALA A 51 2.64 -11.04 -7.99
N LEU A 52 1.32 -11.23 -8.06
CA LEU A 52 0.34 -10.21 -8.42
C LEU A 52 0.44 -9.01 -7.47
N MET A 53 0.42 -9.25 -6.15
CA MET A 53 0.47 -8.20 -5.14
C MET A 53 1.74 -7.36 -5.27
N VAL A 54 2.91 -8.00 -5.40
CA VAL A 54 4.18 -7.28 -5.54
C VAL A 54 4.25 -6.53 -6.86
N THR A 55 3.83 -7.12 -7.99
CA THR A 55 3.83 -6.42 -9.27
C THR A 55 2.89 -5.23 -9.28
N HIS A 56 1.72 -5.34 -8.64
CA HIS A 56 0.76 -4.26 -8.52
C HIS A 56 1.36 -3.01 -7.85
N THR A 57 2.14 -3.16 -6.77
CA THR A 57 2.74 -2.01 -6.06
C THR A 57 3.81 -1.25 -6.85
N PHE A 58 4.28 -1.79 -7.97
CA PHE A 58 5.17 -1.08 -8.89
C PHE A 58 4.40 -0.28 -9.94
N LEU A 59 3.21 -0.77 -10.32
CA LEU A 59 2.49 -0.30 -11.49
C LEU A 59 1.31 0.62 -11.13
N ASP A 60 0.70 0.47 -9.96
CA ASP A 60 -0.43 1.28 -9.46
C ASP A 60 -0.16 2.80 -9.47
N PHE A 61 1.10 3.21 -9.35
CA PHE A 61 1.52 4.61 -9.47
C PHE A 61 1.43 5.18 -10.89
N ILE A 62 1.43 4.36 -11.94
CA ILE A 62 1.36 4.81 -13.34
C ILE A 62 0.00 5.44 -13.65
N PRO A 63 -1.13 4.72 -13.57
CA PRO A 63 -2.44 5.31 -13.81
C PRO A 63 -2.74 6.43 -12.80
N SER A 64 -2.33 6.25 -11.55
CA SER A 64 -2.45 7.25 -10.49
C SER A 64 -1.76 8.58 -10.84
N THR A 65 -0.56 8.53 -11.42
CA THR A 65 0.18 9.73 -11.86
C THR A 65 -0.40 10.34 -13.13
N LEU A 66 -0.75 9.52 -14.14
CA LEU A 66 -1.14 9.99 -15.47
C LEU A 66 -2.61 10.42 -15.56
N LEU A 67 -3.49 9.69 -14.89
CA LEU A 67 -4.94 9.89 -14.94
C LEU A 67 -5.47 10.62 -13.71
N GLY A 68 -4.64 10.79 -12.67
CA GLY A 68 -5.04 11.43 -11.43
C GLY A 68 -6.04 10.63 -10.61
N ILE A 69 -6.18 9.32 -10.88
CA ILE A 69 -7.09 8.40 -10.19
C ILE A 69 -6.27 7.64 -9.11
N PRO A 70 -6.34 8.01 -7.82
CA PRO A 70 -5.66 7.31 -6.75
C PRO A 70 -6.40 6.03 -6.38
N ASP A 71 -5.61 5.12 -5.84
CA ASP A 71 -6.06 4.02 -4.99
C ASP A 71 -5.71 4.35 -3.53
N GLU A 72 -6.14 3.52 -2.56
CA GLU A 72 -5.89 3.75 -1.13
C GLU A 72 -4.40 3.98 -0.82
N THR A 73 -3.52 3.32 -1.58
CA THR A 73 -2.07 3.33 -1.42
C THR A 73 -1.42 4.54 -2.07
N THR A 74 -2.04 5.12 -3.10
CA THR A 74 -1.48 6.20 -3.92
C THR A 74 -2.14 7.55 -3.68
N ALA A 75 -3.20 7.63 -2.87
CA ALA A 75 -3.95 8.85 -2.54
C ALA A 75 -3.08 10.02 -2.09
N LEU A 76 -2.07 9.78 -1.23
CA LEU A 76 -1.17 10.84 -0.77
C LEU A 76 -0.17 11.29 -1.84
N THR A 77 0.14 10.43 -2.81
CA THR A 77 1.08 10.73 -3.89
C THR A 77 0.41 11.33 -5.11
N VAL A 78 -0.89 11.14 -5.34
CA VAL A 78 -1.55 11.69 -6.53
C VAL A 78 -1.37 13.18 -6.64
N LEU A 79 -1.58 13.95 -5.58
CA LEU A 79 -1.42 15.40 -5.66
C LEU A 79 0.01 15.84 -6.06
N PRO A 80 1.09 15.36 -5.42
CA PRO A 80 2.44 15.73 -5.85
C PRO A 80 2.84 15.14 -7.22
N THR A 81 2.44 13.90 -7.55
CA THR A 81 2.76 13.31 -8.87
C THR A 81 2.00 13.99 -9.99
N HIS A 82 0.74 14.36 -9.76
CA HIS A 82 -0.11 15.10 -10.70
C HIS A 82 0.36 16.55 -10.88
N ARG A 83 0.89 17.21 -9.84
CA ARG A 83 1.61 18.48 -10.01
C ARG A 83 2.83 18.32 -10.91
N MET A 84 3.64 17.28 -10.68
CA MET A 84 4.78 16.98 -11.55
C MET A 84 4.35 16.65 -12.98
N LEU A 85 3.20 15.98 -13.18
CA LEU A 85 2.62 15.75 -14.50
C LEU A 85 2.37 17.08 -15.24
N PHE A 86 1.72 18.04 -14.59
CA PHE A 86 1.44 19.35 -15.19
C PHE A 86 2.67 20.23 -15.37
N GLU A 87 3.74 19.97 -14.63
CA GLU A 87 5.06 20.58 -14.85
C GLU A 87 5.82 19.96 -16.04
N GLY A 88 5.23 18.99 -16.77
CA GLY A 88 5.90 18.26 -17.86
C GLY A 88 6.88 17.19 -17.35
N ARG A 89 6.71 16.69 -16.12
CA ARG A 89 7.67 15.83 -15.41
C ARG A 89 7.00 14.60 -14.80
N GLY A 90 5.86 14.17 -15.35
CA GLY A 90 5.13 12.98 -14.92
C GLY A 90 5.94 11.70 -15.09
N LEU A 91 6.72 11.57 -16.18
CA LEU A 91 7.62 10.44 -16.38
C LEU A 91 8.73 10.38 -15.31
N GLU A 92 9.18 11.53 -14.81
CA GLU A 92 10.12 11.56 -13.69
C GLU A 92 9.47 11.05 -12.41
N ALA A 93 8.22 11.43 -12.13
CA ALA A 93 7.47 10.93 -10.98
C ALA A 93 7.34 9.40 -11.04
N ILE A 94 6.96 8.85 -12.20
CA ILE A 94 6.85 7.40 -12.42
C ILE A 94 8.21 6.70 -12.25
N LYS A 95 9.30 7.29 -12.74
CA LYS A 95 10.64 6.72 -12.54
C LYS A 95 11.04 6.73 -11.07
N LEU A 96 10.69 7.77 -10.32
CA LEU A 96 10.96 7.86 -8.88
C LEU A 96 10.14 6.85 -8.08
N THR A 97 8.89 6.59 -8.44
CA THR A 97 8.09 5.53 -7.79
C THR A 97 8.67 4.16 -8.07
N ALA A 98 9.05 3.87 -9.32
CA ALA A 98 9.70 2.61 -9.67
C ALA A 98 11.03 2.39 -8.92
N VAL A 99 11.87 3.44 -8.81
CA VAL A 99 13.11 3.40 -8.03
C VAL A 99 12.83 3.22 -6.54
N GLY A 100 11.79 3.87 -6.00
CA GLY A 100 11.36 3.73 -4.62
C GLY A 100 10.91 2.31 -4.28
N SER A 101 10.05 1.73 -5.11
CA SER A 101 9.57 0.34 -5.00
C SER A 101 10.71 -0.67 -5.13
N LEU A 102 11.55 -0.57 -6.18
CA LEU A 102 12.69 -1.47 -6.39
C LEU A 102 13.69 -1.39 -5.24
N GLY A 103 14.10 -0.18 -4.88
CA GLY A 103 15.05 0.05 -3.78
C GLY A 103 14.51 -0.51 -2.47
N SER A 104 13.21 -0.33 -2.22
CA SER A 104 12.61 -0.78 -0.97
C SER A 104 12.39 -2.28 -0.92
N MET A 105 12.13 -2.93 -2.06
CA MET A 105 12.16 -4.39 -2.18
C MET A 105 13.53 -4.94 -1.79
N LEU A 106 14.62 -4.36 -2.32
CA LEU A 106 16.00 -4.78 -1.99
C LEU A 106 16.33 -4.56 -0.51
N VAL A 107 15.99 -3.40 0.05
CA VAL A 107 16.18 -3.13 1.50
C VAL A 107 15.34 -4.08 2.35
N SER A 108 14.09 -4.35 1.94
CA SER A 108 13.21 -5.28 2.66
C SER A 108 13.79 -6.68 2.69
N PHE A 109 14.33 -7.17 1.57
CA PHE A 109 15.02 -8.46 1.54
C PHE A 109 16.29 -8.48 2.40
N LEU A 110 17.08 -7.39 2.40
CA LEU A 110 18.27 -7.28 3.23
C LEU A 110 17.95 -7.36 4.73
N ILE A 111 16.89 -6.67 5.17
CA ILE A 111 16.48 -6.66 6.59
C ILE A 111 15.47 -7.77 6.94
N PHE A 112 15.07 -8.60 5.96
CA PHE A 112 14.02 -9.61 6.13
C PHE A 112 14.33 -10.58 7.28
N TYR A 113 15.54 -11.14 7.28
CA TYR A 113 15.96 -12.11 8.29
C TYR A 113 16.08 -11.49 9.71
N PRO A 114 16.70 -10.32 9.90
CA PRO A 114 16.63 -9.60 11.17
C PRO A 114 15.19 -9.37 11.67
N VAL A 115 14.29 -8.92 10.79
CA VAL A 115 12.89 -8.66 11.16
C VAL A 115 12.17 -9.97 11.50
N TYR A 116 12.42 -11.05 10.77
CA TYR A 116 11.86 -12.38 11.05
C TYR A 116 12.13 -12.83 12.50
N ILE A 117 13.36 -12.64 12.99
CA ILE A 117 13.75 -13.02 14.36
C ILE A 117 13.10 -12.11 15.41
N VAL A 118 13.03 -10.81 15.13
CA VAL A 118 12.65 -9.80 16.11
C VAL A 118 11.13 -9.60 16.18
N MET A 119 10.43 -9.82 15.06
CA MET A 119 9.01 -9.50 14.92
C MET A 119 8.11 -10.19 15.95
N PRO A 120 8.22 -11.51 16.23
CA PRO A 120 7.43 -12.14 17.29
C PRO A 120 7.65 -11.53 18.67
N LYS A 121 8.91 -11.18 19.00
CA LYS A 121 9.28 -10.62 20.31
C LYS A 121 8.67 -9.24 20.50
N ILE A 122 8.80 -8.38 19.47
CA ILE A 122 8.18 -7.06 19.47
C ILE A 122 6.66 -7.21 19.52
N TYR A 123 6.08 -8.11 18.72
CA TYR A 123 4.63 -8.27 18.66
C TYR A 123 4.05 -8.75 19.99
N ASN A 124 4.69 -9.67 20.70
CA ASN A 124 4.25 -10.11 22.03
C ASN A 124 4.21 -8.97 23.07
N PHE A 125 5.08 -7.97 22.92
CA PHE A 125 5.06 -6.76 23.76
C PHE A 125 3.97 -5.77 23.30
N LEU A 126 3.76 -5.67 21.99
CA LEU A 126 2.80 -4.78 21.36
C LEU A 126 1.35 -5.23 21.57
N ASP A 127 1.05 -6.52 21.34
CA ASP A 127 -0.30 -7.09 21.27
C ASP A 127 -1.19 -6.74 22.50
N PRO A 128 -0.72 -6.89 23.75
CA PRO A 128 -1.52 -6.53 24.93
C PRO A 128 -1.81 -5.03 25.07
N ARG A 129 -1.07 -4.19 24.34
CA ARG A 129 -1.08 -2.72 24.46
C ARG A 129 -1.48 -2.05 23.14
N MET A 130 -2.03 -2.81 22.19
CA MET A 130 -2.26 -2.30 20.84
C MET A 130 -3.17 -1.07 20.81
N GLY A 131 -4.22 -1.06 21.63
CA GLY A 131 -5.11 0.10 21.72
C GLY A 131 -4.36 1.39 22.06
N TYR A 132 -3.45 1.36 23.03
CA TYR A 132 -2.67 2.54 23.42
C TYR A 132 -1.74 3.02 22.32
N PHE A 133 -1.08 2.11 21.60
CA PHE A 133 -0.23 2.48 20.47
C PHE A 133 -1.02 3.08 19.31
N LEU A 134 -2.20 2.53 19.00
CA LEU A 134 -3.06 3.09 17.95
C LEU A 134 -3.57 4.47 18.34
N ILE A 135 -3.98 4.68 19.59
CA ILE A 135 -4.35 6.02 20.10
C ILE A 135 -3.16 6.98 19.99
N LEU A 136 -1.95 6.55 20.37
CA LEU A 136 -0.75 7.36 20.27
C LEU A 136 -0.46 7.76 18.81
N ILE A 137 -0.52 6.81 17.87
CA ILE A 137 -0.29 7.08 16.45
C ILE A 137 -1.35 8.04 15.91
N SER A 138 -2.63 7.82 16.21
CA SER A 138 -3.71 8.73 15.83
C SER A 138 -3.51 10.13 16.42
N ALA A 139 -3.11 10.24 17.69
CA ALA A 139 -2.81 11.51 18.32
C ALA A 139 -1.63 12.21 17.63
N VAL A 140 -0.55 11.50 17.32
CA VAL A 140 0.59 12.05 16.57
C VAL A 140 0.16 12.58 15.20
N LEU A 141 -0.65 11.82 14.46
CA LEU A 141 -1.14 12.25 13.14
C LEU A 141 -2.02 13.50 13.22
N ILE A 142 -2.90 13.58 14.22
CA ILE A 142 -3.79 14.74 14.42
C ILE A 142 -3.00 15.97 14.89
N LEU A 143 -2.10 15.80 15.86
CA LEU A 143 -1.33 16.90 16.46
C LEU A 143 -0.21 17.42 15.55
N THR A 144 0.15 16.67 14.51
CA THR A 144 1.10 17.13 13.48
C THR A 144 0.51 18.25 12.62
N GLU A 145 -0.80 18.31 12.49
CA GLU A 145 -1.48 19.38 11.77
C GLU A 145 -1.34 20.73 12.47
N LYS A 146 -1.55 21.82 11.72
CA LYS A 146 -1.30 23.18 12.23
C LYS A 146 -2.58 24.02 12.33
N GLY A 147 -2.76 24.67 13.47
CA GLY A 147 -3.85 25.62 13.71
C GLY A 147 -5.23 24.94 13.64
N ILE A 148 -6.17 25.55 12.93
CA ILE A 148 -7.55 25.05 12.79
C ILE A 148 -7.62 23.64 12.16
N LYS A 149 -6.60 23.24 11.41
CA LYS A 149 -6.54 21.91 10.78
C LYS A 149 -6.54 20.77 11.79
N ILE A 150 -6.05 20.99 13.01
CA ILE A 150 -6.13 19.99 14.09
C ILE A 150 -7.60 19.65 14.39
N ILE A 151 -8.47 20.67 14.45
CA ILE A 151 -9.90 20.50 14.71
C ILE A 151 -10.55 19.76 13.54
N TYR A 152 -10.23 20.13 12.30
CA TYR A 152 -10.75 19.42 11.12
C TYR A 152 -10.29 17.96 11.08
N SER A 153 -9.02 17.68 11.38
CA SER A 153 -8.48 16.32 11.44
C SER A 153 -9.14 15.49 12.55
N LEU A 154 -9.37 16.09 13.72
CA LEU A 154 -10.08 15.43 14.81
C LEU A 154 -11.53 15.14 14.41
N PHE A 155 -12.22 16.10 13.80
CA PHE A 155 -13.58 15.92 13.29
C PHE A 155 -13.66 14.80 12.25
N VAL A 156 -12.77 14.80 11.24
CA VAL A 156 -12.72 13.76 10.20
C VAL A 156 -12.37 12.40 10.80
N TYR A 157 -11.44 12.34 11.76
CA TYR A 157 -11.08 11.10 12.46
C TYR A 157 -12.29 10.50 13.20
N PHE A 158 -13.02 11.32 13.96
CA PHE A 158 -14.23 10.87 14.65
C PHE A 158 -15.32 10.45 13.68
N LEU A 159 -15.55 11.21 12.60
CA LEU A 159 -16.55 10.87 11.59
C LEU A 159 -16.21 9.54 10.88
N SER A 160 -14.94 9.33 10.55
CA SER A 160 -14.46 8.06 9.99
C SER A 160 -14.63 6.91 10.98
N GLY A 161 -14.41 7.13 12.27
CA GLY A 161 -14.63 6.15 13.33
C GLY A 161 -16.11 5.76 13.47
N ILE A 162 -17.00 6.76 13.49
CA ILE A 162 -18.46 6.55 13.52
C ILE A 162 -18.91 5.78 12.27
N LEU A 163 -18.44 6.18 11.09
CA LEU A 163 -18.75 5.50 9.83
C LEU A 163 -18.32 4.03 9.89
N GLY A 164 -17.07 3.76 10.30
CA GLY A 164 -16.56 2.40 10.47
C GLY A 164 -17.39 1.57 11.46
N TYR A 165 -17.76 2.16 12.61
CA TYR A 165 -18.62 1.51 13.60
C TYR A 165 -20.01 1.16 13.03
N ILE A 166 -20.64 2.07 12.27
CA ILE A 166 -21.93 1.82 11.63
C ILE A 166 -21.83 0.69 10.61
N ILE A 167 -20.83 0.74 9.72
CA ILE A 167 -20.67 -0.25 8.65
C ILE A 167 -20.43 -1.64 9.22
N LEU A 168 -19.48 -1.77 10.17
CA LEU A 168 -19.11 -3.07 10.73
C LEU A 168 -20.26 -3.71 11.50
N ASN A 169 -21.05 -2.92 12.22
CA ASN A 169 -22.24 -3.40 12.96
C ASN A 169 -23.50 -3.51 12.10
N SER A 170 -23.48 -3.05 10.84
CA SER A 170 -24.62 -3.19 9.95
C SER A 170 -24.82 -4.65 9.53
N HIS A 171 -26.07 -5.08 9.38
CA HIS A 171 -26.44 -6.43 8.92
C HIS A 171 -26.90 -6.44 7.45
N ILE A 172 -26.65 -5.34 6.73
CA ILE A 172 -27.18 -5.10 5.38
C ILE A 172 -26.44 -5.95 4.34
N LEU A 173 -25.13 -6.15 4.54
CA LEU A 173 -24.24 -6.89 3.64
C LEU A 173 -23.51 -8.00 4.41
N PRO A 174 -23.14 -9.11 3.73
CA PRO A 174 -22.21 -10.11 4.25
C PRO A 174 -20.92 -9.45 4.77
N GLU A 175 -20.35 -9.99 5.86
CA GLU A 175 -19.20 -9.36 6.55
C GLU A 175 -18.00 -9.07 5.63
N ASP A 176 -17.76 -9.96 4.67
CA ASP A 176 -16.70 -9.88 3.67
C ASP A 176 -16.93 -8.81 2.60
N GLN A 177 -18.16 -8.29 2.47
CA GLN A 177 -18.55 -7.32 1.44
C GLN A 177 -18.82 -5.91 1.99
N LYS A 178 -18.92 -5.75 3.32
CA LYS A 178 -19.28 -4.48 3.98
C LYS A 178 -18.36 -3.31 3.60
N LEU A 179 -17.07 -3.56 3.41
CA LEU A 179 -16.07 -2.50 3.15
C LEU A 179 -15.99 -2.07 1.68
N PHE A 180 -16.39 -2.93 0.73
CA PHE A 180 -16.20 -2.67 -0.70
C PHE A 180 -16.98 -1.44 -1.21
N PRO A 181 -18.30 -1.27 -0.92
CA PRO A 181 -19.04 -0.08 -1.33
C PRO A 181 -18.50 1.21 -0.72
N VAL A 182 -18.02 1.12 0.52
CA VAL A 182 -17.52 2.27 1.28
C VAL A 182 -16.22 2.77 0.69
N PHE A 183 -15.26 1.87 0.42
CA PHE A 183 -14.02 2.24 -0.23
C PHE A 183 -14.24 2.72 -1.67
N THR A 184 -15.16 2.11 -2.41
CA THR A 184 -15.54 2.56 -3.75
C THR A 184 -16.13 3.97 -3.72
N GLY A 185 -17.00 4.28 -2.74
CA GLY A 185 -17.58 5.61 -2.59
C GLY A 185 -16.59 6.68 -2.12
N LEU A 186 -15.82 6.39 -1.07
CA LEU A 186 -14.90 7.35 -0.44
C LEU A 186 -13.65 7.63 -1.28
N PHE A 187 -13.11 6.63 -1.99
CA PHE A 187 -11.86 6.76 -2.74
C PHE A 187 -12.07 6.74 -4.25
N GLY A 188 -12.90 5.82 -4.77
CA GLY A 188 -13.12 5.69 -6.21
C GLY A 188 -13.98 6.82 -6.79
N LEU A 189 -15.24 6.91 -6.36
CA LEU A 189 -16.21 7.87 -6.89
C LEU A 189 -15.82 9.32 -6.60
N SER A 190 -15.31 9.61 -5.40
CA SER A 190 -14.90 10.97 -5.00
C SER A 190 -13.86 11.57 -5.96
N VAL A 191 -12.91 10.75 -6.41
CA VAL A 191 -11.88 11.21 -7.35
C VAL A 191 -12.42 11.34 -8.75
N LEU A 192 -13.27 10.41 -9.21
CA LEU A 192 -13.92 10.55 -10.50
C LEU A 192 -14.70 11.87 -10.58
N PHE A 193 -15.45 12.22 -9.52
CA PHE A 193 -16.11 13.53 -9.43
C PHE A 193 -15.14 14.71 -9.45
N PHE A 194 -14.02 14.64 -8.73
CA PHE A 194 -13.00 15.69 -8.75
C PHE A 194 -12.36 15.86 -10.13
N SER A 195 -12.10 14.75 -10.82
CA SER A 195 -11.47 14.71 -12.14
C SER A 195 -12.39 15.27 -13.22
N LEU A 196 -13.70 14.97 -13.15
CA LEU A 196 -14.72 15.53 -14.05
C LEU A 196 -14.81 17.06 -13.97
N LYS A 197 -14.50 17.64 -12.80
CA LYS A 197 -14.57 19.09 -12.58
C LYS A 197 -13.42 19.86 -13.24
N ASN A 198 -12.27 19.21 -13.45
CA ASN A 198 -11.06 19.86 -13.96
C ASN A 198 -10.85 19.54 -15.44
N ARG A 199 -11.15 20.48 -16.32
CA ARG A 199 -10.68 20.40 -17.72
C ARG A 199 -9.20 20.75 -17.74
N SER A 200 -8.35 19.76 -17.95
CA SER A 200 -6.91 19.97 -18.03
C SER A 200 -6.39 19.53 -19.40
N SER A 201 -5.55 20.36 -20.00
CA SER A 201 -4.77 19.97 -21.16
C SER A 201 -3.57 19.16 -20.67
N PHE A 202 -3.39 17.96 -21.25
CA PHE A 202 -2.25 17.12 -20.93
C PHE A 202 -0.98 17.70 -21.57
N PRO A 203 -0.02 18.23 -20.80
CA PRO A 203 1.17 18.85 -21.38
C PRO A 203 2.12 17.78 -21.92
N VAL A 204 2.93 18.17 -22.90
CA VAL A 204 3.94 17.28 -23.51
C VAL A 204 4.91 16.79 -22.43
N GLN A 205 5.15 15.48 -22.42
CA GLN A 205 6.09 14.83 -21.51
C GLN A 205 7.37 14.50 -22.28
N PRO A 206 8.51 15.19 -22.03
CA PRO A 206 9.76 14.87 -22.68
C PRO A 206 10.28 13.51 -22.19
N LEU A 207 10.71 12.66 -23.13
CA LEU A 207 11.32 11.37 -22.82
C LEU A 207 12.75 11.52 -22.24
N ASP A 208 13.45 12.59 -22.63
CA ASP A 208 14.78 12.92 -22.12
C ASP A 208 14.68 13.79 -20.85
N PHE A 209 14.39 13.14 -19.72
CA PHE A 209 14.35 13.80 -18.41
C PHE A 209 15.44 13.26 -17.47
N LYS A 210 16.00 14.15 -16.67
CA LYS A 210 16.95 13.82 -15.59
C LYS A 210 16.22 13.81 -14.25
N LEU A 211 16.63 12.90 -13.37
CA LEU A 211 16.19 12.88 -11.98
C LEU A 211 16.80 14.08 -11.25
N LEU A 212 15.96 15.06 -10.89
CA LEU A 212 16.35 16.28 -10.17
C LEU A 212 16.30 16.06 -8.65
N ILE A 213 16.96 14.99 -8.22
CA ILE A 213 17.14 14.64 -6.80
C ILE A 213 18.53 14.00 -6.61
N PRO A 214 19.28 14.40 -5.58
CA PRO A 214 20.56 13.77 -5.26
C PRO A 214 20.40 12.27 -4.98
N ARG A 215 21.35 11.44 -5.44
CA ARG A 215 21.34 9.99 -5.20
C ARG A 215 21.27 9.63 -3.71
N ILE A 216 21.91 10.42 -2.86
CA ILE A 216 21.86 10.25 -1.40
C ILE A 216 20.46 10.46 -0.82
N ASP A 217 19.67 11.36 -1.41
CA ASP A 217 18.31 11.62 -0.95
C ASP A 217 17.36 10.52 -1.44
N ILE A 218 17.57 9.96 -2.64
CA ILE A 218 16.88 8.74 -3.10
C ILE A 218 17.14 7.60 -2.11
N LEU A 219 18.41 7.32 -1.78
CA LEU A 219 18.77 6.24 -0.86
C LEU A 219 18.12 6.42 0.52
N LYS A 220 18.16 7.65 1.06
CA LYS A 220 17.49 7.97 2.33
C LYS A 220 15.99 7.76 2.25
N SER A 221 15.35 8.15 1.15
CA SER A 221 13.92 7.94 0.93
C SER A 221 13.56 6.47 0.85
N VAL A 222 14.35 5.66 0.15
CA VAL A 222 14.18 4.21 0.05
C VAL A 222 14.28 3.56 1.44
N ILE A 223 15.32 3.86 2.21
CA ILE A 223 15.50 3.29 3.55
C ILE A 223 14.34 3.69 4.48
N LYS A 224 13.95 4.97 4.48
CA LYS A 224 12.84 5.46 5.30
C LYS A 224 11.51 4.84 4.90
N GLY A 225 11.23 4.76 3.61
CA GLY A 225 10.03 4.12 3.07
C GLY A 225 9.98 2.64 3.44
N SER A 226 11.13 1.95 3.34
CA SER A 226 11.24 0.54 3.72
C SER A 226 10.94 0.31 5.20
N LEU A 227 11.58 1.07 6.09
CA LEU A 227 11.35 0.97 7.53
C LEU A 227 9.93 1.33 7.93
N ALA A 228 9.32 2.32 7.26
CA ALA A 228 7.94 2.70 7.51
C ALA A 228 6.95 1.63 7.00
N GLY A 229 7.18 1.03 5.83
CA GLY A 229 6.38 -0.12 5.36
C GLY A 229 6.49 -1.33 6.29
N MET A 230 7.68 -1.62 6.79
CA MET A 230 7.91 -2.64 7.82
C MET A 230 7.14 -2.31 9.10
N PHE A 231 7.15 -1.05 9.54
CA PHE A 231 6.42 -0.60 10.72
C PHE A 231 4.91 -0.81 10.58
N VAL A 232 4.33 -0.52 9.42
CA VAL A 232 2.89 -0.75 9.15
C VAL A 232 2.51 -2.21 9.41
N ALA A 233 3.34 -3.15 8.98
CA ALA A 233 3.04 -4.58 9.13
C ALA A 233 2.91 -5.05 10.59
N PHE A 234 3.41 -4.30 11.57
CA PHE A 234 3.23 -4.59 12.99
C PHE A 234 1.83 -4.27 13.51
N PHE A 235 1.16 -3.24 12.98
CA PHE A 235 -0.03 -2.66 13.58
C PHE A 235 -1.29 -2.96 12.74
N PRO A 236 -2.36 -3.48 13.36
CA PRO A 236 -3.65 -3.56 12.69
C PRO A 236 -4.21 -2.15 12.44
N GLY A 237 -4.79 -1.92 11.26
CA GLY A 237 -5.49 -0.68 10.93
C GLY A 237 -4.61 0.52 10.55
N LEU A 238 -3.28 0.40 10.59
CA LEU A 238 -2.40 1.35 9.91
C LEU A 238 -2.29 0.98 8.44
N GLY A 239 -2.36 1.97 7.56
CA GLY A 239 -2.13 1.84 6.13
C GLY A 239 -0.88 2.58 5.67
N ASN A 240 -0.60 2.45 4.38
CA ASN A 240 0.56 3.09 3.73
C ASN A 240 0.51 4.61 3.83
N ALA A 241 -0.70 5.19 3.83
CA ALA A 241 -0.91 6.63 3.96
C ALA A 241 -0.39 7.16 5.31
N GLN A 242 -0.80 6.54 6.42
CA GLN A 242 -0.37 6.94 7.77
C GLN A 242 1.15 6.82 7.92
N ALA A 243 1.75 5.73 7.44
CA ALA A 243 3.19 5.54 7.49
C ALA A 243 3.97 6.56 6.64
N THR A 244 3.42 6.93 5.49
CA THR A 244 4.02 7.97 4.64
C THR A 244 4.02 9.33 5.35
N VAL A 245 2.95 9.68 6.07
CA VAL A 245 2.92 10.90 6.91
C VAL A 245 3.95 10.82 8.04
N LEU A 246 4.09 9.66 8.71
CA LEU A 246 5.11 9.46 9.74
C LEU A 246 6.54 9.64 9.20
N VAL A 247 6.84 9.15 8.00
CA VAL A 247 8.13 9.39 7.32
C VAL A 247 8.39 10.88 7.13
N GLN A 248 7.35 11.66 6.83
CA GLN A 248 7.45 13.10 6.61
C GLN A 248 7.67 13.88 7.90
N ILE A 249 7.04 13.47 9.01
CA ILE A 249 7.20 14.11 10.34
C ILE A 249 8.67 14.04 10.81
N ILE A 250 9.38 12.96 10.50
CA ILE A 250 10.78 12.76 10.88
C ILE A 250 11.73 13.75 10.16
N LYS A 251 11.24 14.60 9.24
CA LYS A 251 12.02 15.69 8.61
C LYS A 251 11.74 17.07 9.24
N LEU A 252 12.79 17.64 9.84
CA LEU A 252 12.79 19.00 10.42
C LEU A 252 13.09 20.15 9.42
N LYS A 253 13.27 19.92 8.11
CA LYS A 253 13.56 21.01 7.13
C LYS A 253 12.84 20.85 5.78
N LYS A 254 12.06 21.87 5.41
CA LYS A 254 11.47 22.05 4.07
C LYS A 254 12.57 22.32 3.04
N ARG A 255 12.70 21.48 2.01
CA ARG A 255 13.54 21.72 0.82
C ARG A 255 12.72 21.49 -0.46
N ILE A 256 13.13 22.11 -1.56
CA ILE A 256 12.49 22.00 -2.89
C ILE A 256 12.43 20.54 -3.40
N HIS A 257 13.31 19.65 -2.92
CA HIS A 257 13.30 18.21 -3.25
C HIS A 257 12.27 17.38 -2.48
N ASP A 258 11.47 17.98 -1.59
CA ASP A 258 10.63 17.20 -0.67
C ASP A 258 9.56 16.39 -1.38
N ASN A 259 8.95 16.91 -2.45
CA ASN A 259 7.95 16.16 -3.23
C ASN A 259 8.55 14.90 -3.89
N ARG A 260 9.75 15.00 -4.49
CA ARG A 260 10.42 13.85 -5.13
C ARG A 260 10.86 12.80 -4.12
N ALA A 261 11.45 13.26 -3.01
CA ALA A 261 11.86 12.40 -1.91
C ALA A 261 10.65 11.72 -1.25
N PHE A 262 9.52 12.43 -1.14
CA PHE A 262 8.26 11.93 -0.62
C PHE A 262 7.65 10.87 -1.54
N ILE A 263 7.55 11.12 -2.85
CA ILE A 263 7.07 10.16 -3.85
C ILE A 263 7.91 8.86 -3.82
N THR A 264 9.23 9.00 -3.74
CA THR A 264 10.16 7.85 -3.64
C THR A 264 9.96 7.07 -2.34
N ALA A 265 9.73 7.76 -1.22
CA ALA A 265 9.49 7.08 0.06
C ALA A 265 8.13 6.38 0.10
N CYS A 266 7.07 7.03 -0.39
CA CYS A 266 5.71 6.49 -0.37
C CYS A 266 5.55 5.21 -1.20
N SER A 267 6.13 5.18 -2.40
CA SER A 267 6.22 3.95 -3.21
C SER A 267 6.99 2.84 -2.51
N GLY A 268 8.05 3.21 -1.78
CA GLY A 268 8.79 2.31 -0.92
C GLY A 268 7.97 1.72 0.24
N VAL A 269 7.12 2.53 0.89
CA VAL A 269 6.20 2.08 1.96
C VAL A 269 5.27 1.00 1.43
N ASN A 270 4.65 1.23 0.27
CA ASN A 270 3.69 0.28 -0.33
C ASN A 270 4.34 -1.09 -0.59
N THR A 271 5.49 -1.10 -1.28
CA THR A 271 6.20 -2.33 -1.65
C THR A 271 6.77 -3.05 -0.43
N SER A 272 7.37 -2.32 0.52
CA SER A 272 7.89 -2.89 1.76
C SER A 272 6.78 -3.51 2.61
N ASN A 273 5.65 -2.81 2.76
CA ASN A 273 4.50 -3.32 3.50
C ASN A 273 3.94 -4.62 2.89
N ALA A 274 3.89 -4.74 1.56
CA ALA A 274 3.47 -5.98 0.90
C ALA A 274 4.35 -7.17 1.30
N ILE A 275 5.68 -6.98 1.37
CA ILE A 275 6.64 -8.02 1.77
C ILE A 275 6.51 -8.34 3.27
N PHE A 276 6.51 -7.32 4.14
CA PHE A 276 6.44 -7.55 5.59
C PHE A 276 5.06 -8.02 6.06
N SER A 277 4.00 -7.78 5.29
CA SER A 277 2.67 -8.35 5.56
C SER A 277 2.64 -9.86 5.37
N LEU A 278 3.40 -10.41 4.40
CA LEU A 278 3.62 -11.85 4.27
C LEU A 278 4.40 -12.39 5.46
N LEU A 279 5.47 -11.69 5.85
CA LEU A 279 6.24 -12.05 7.03
C LEU A 279 5.37 -12.07 8.30
N ALA A 280 4.50 -11.06 8.47
CA ALA A 280 3.56 -10.97 9.57
C ALA A 280 2.65 -12.20 9.64
N LEU A 281 2.07 -12.61 8.51
CA LEU A 281 1.27 -13.82 8.45
C LEU A 281 2.09 -15.04 8.91
N TYR A 282 3.31 -15.19 8.43
CA TYR A 282 4.16 -16.33 8.77
C TYR A 282 4.59 -16.35 10.24
N THR A 283 5.01 -15.21 10.80
CA THR A 283 5.64 -15.14 12.13
C THR A 283 4.64 -14.95 13.27
N ILE A 284 3.60 -14.14 13.05
CA ILE A 284 2.63 -13.75 14.09
C ILE A 284 1.20 -14.23 13.78
N LYS A 285 0.97 -14.89 12.64
CA LYS A 285 -0.36 -15.40 12.22
C LYS A 285 -1.43 -14.31 12.16
N LYS A 286 -1.04 -13.09 11.83
CA LYS A 286 -1.95 -11.95 11.66
C LYS A 286 -1.86 -11.42 10.23
N PRO A 287 -2.89 -11.59 9.40
CA PRO A 287 -2.91 -11.00 8.07
C PRO A 287 -3.05 -9.46 8.17
N ARG A 288 -2.39 -8.74 7.27
CA ARG A 288 -2.35 -7.27 7.26
C ARG A 288 -2.94 -6.62 6.00
N SER A 289 -3.36 -7.42 5.02
CA SER A 289 -4.09 -6.95 3.84
C SER A 289 -5.05 -8.03 3.33
N GLY A 290 -6.00 -7.64 2.47
CA GLY A 290 -6.97 -8.58 1.87
C GLY A 290 -6.29 -9.75 1.14
N ALA A 291 -5.26 -9.46 0.35
CA ALA A 291 -4.46 -10.47 -0.35
C ALA A 291 -3.86 -11.52 0.60
N ILE A 292 -3.35 -11.07 1.75
CA ILE A 292 -2.77 -11.93 2.77
C ILE A 292 -3.84 -12.74 3.51
N ILE A 293 -5.03 -12.19 3.73
CA ILE A 293 -6.19 -12.94 4.25
C ILE A 293 -6.55 -14.07 3.28
N ALA A 294 -6.50 -13.80 1.97
CA ALA A 294 -6.76 -14.82 0.96
C ALA A 294 -5.74 -15.96 1.03
N ILE A 295 -4.44 -15.63 1.07
CA ILE A 295 -3.37 -16.62 1.23
C ILE A 295 -3.56 -17.45 2.49
N GLN A 296 -3.89 -16.81 3.63
CA GLN A 296 -4.12 -17.52 4.88
C GLN A 296 -5.26 -18.55 4.74
N LYS A 297 -6.40 -18.15 4.18
CA LYS A 297 -7.55 -19.04 4.00
C LYS A 297 -7.22 -20.21 3.07
N ILE A 298 -6.52 -19.96 1.97
CA ILE A 298 -6.09 -21.02 1.04
C ILE A 298 -5.17 -22.03 1.74
N MET A 299 -4.19 -21.53 2.52
CA MET A 299 -3.27 -22.38 3.28
C MET A 299 -3.96 -23.17 4.41
N GLU A 300 -5.03 -22.64 5.01
CA GLU A 300 -5.84 -23.34 6.01
C GLU A 300 -6.73 -24.41 5.36
N ILE A 301 -7.32 -24.13 4.19
CA ILE A 301 -8.11 -25.09 3.40
C ILE A 301 -7.24 -26.29 3.00
N ASP A 302 -6.04 -26.04 2.46
CA ASP A 302 -5.10 -27.09 2.03
C ASP A 302 -4.75 -28.07 3.16
N ARG A 303 -4.60 -27.57 4.40
CA ARG A 303 -4.38 -28.40 5.60
C ARG A 303 -5.60 -29.23 5.99
N GLY A 304 -6.81 -28.73 5.76
CA GLY A 304 -8.06 -29.45 6.04
C GLY A 304 -8.29 -30.62 5.08
N THR A 305 -7.90 -30.48 3.82
CA THR A 305 -7.98 -31.54 2.79
C THR A 305 -6.98 -32.68 2.97
N LEU A 306 -5.90 -32.48 3.74
CA LEU A 306 -4.91 -33.52 4.09
C LEU A 306 -5.31 -34.38 5.31
N LEU A 307 -6.43 -34.07 5.97
CA LEU A 307 -6.95 -34.80 7.14
C LEU A 307 -8.22 -35.61 6.84
N ILE A 308 -8.53 -35.84 5.56
CA ILE A 308 -9.55 -36.78 5.07
C ILE A 308 -8.83 -37.87 4.29
#